data_AF-A0A2A2RQ17-F1
#
_entry.id   AF-A0A2A2RQ17-F1
#
_cell.length_a   1.000
_cell.length_b   1.000
_cell.length_c   1.000
_cell.angle_alpha   90.00
_cell.angle_beta   90.00
_cell.angle_gamma   90.00
#
_symmetry.space_group_name_H-M   'P 1'
#
loop_
_entity.id
_entity.type
_entity.pdbx_description
1 polymer ?
#
loop_
_entity_poly.entity_id
_entity_poly.type
_entity_poly.pdbx_seq_one_letter_code
_entity_poly.pdbx_strand_id
1 'polypeptide(L)'
;MPHVVVIDPVDAIDALLAELHRQKAAGVRRVSVSDESLQALKVMAGGASPSPVRATTSAQTVVPAVPPPPARPAPRPIVVAPPVPKVSVHTPELRPLPAPRALTLPTGTKAERLAWVHGQIAQCPVTLEHLKPTQKPVLGVGSAEAKILFVGEAPTLEEVEAGRAFIGPAGELLRKIVAATGLSEKDIYVTSLMAWRPEPPTAYGKRPPNAAEVAFSLPYVRAQIEAIQPQVIVALGAQAFEALIQAKRTITQERGHWHAFEGRPLMPTFHPNYLLHNSSLTAKRTVWEDFLLVMEKVGLVPTEKQRSFFLAPPRPVATDDVEPDA
;
A
#
# COMPACT_ATOMS: atom_id res chain seq x y z
N MET A 1 13.72 23.73 -41.92
CA MET A 1 12.38 24.18 -41.48
C MET A 1 11.82 23.15 -40.52
N PRO A 2 11.14 23.59 -39.45
CA PRO A 2 11.18 22.94 -38.15
C PRO A 2 10.02 21.97 -37.93
N HIS A 3 10.29 20.87 -37.23
CA HIS A 3 9.29 20.24 -36.36
C HIS A 3 9.92 20.08 -34.98
N VAL A 4 9.98 21.21 -34.27
CA VAL A 4 10.06 21.16 -32.81
C VAL A 4 8.63 20.92 -32.35
N VAL A 5 8.27 19.67 -32.08
CA VAL A 5 7.11 19.39 -31.25
C VAL A 5 7.60 19.63 -29.82
N VAL A 6 7.29 20.81 -29.28
CA VAL A 6 7.44 21.04 -27.84
C VAL A 6 6.35 20.21 -27.18
N ILE A 7 6.70 18.98 -26.81
CA ILE A 7 5.88 18.16 -25.93
C ILE A 7 6.11 18.73 -24.53
N ASP A 8 5.05 19.16 -23.86
CA ASP A 8 5.14 19.56 -22.45
C ASP A 8 5.81 18.41 -21.67
N PRO A 9 6.74 18.68 -20.74
CA PRO A 9 7.38 17.63 -19.94
C PRO A 9 6.39 16.66 -19.29
N VAL A 10 5.18 17.12 -18.95
CA VAL A 10 4.09 16.28 -18.42
C VAL A 10 3.52 15.37 -19.51
N ASP A 11 3.22 15.91 -20.70
CA ASP A 11 2.72 15.13 -21.84
C ASP A 11 3.73 14.07 -22.31
N ALA A 12 5.03 14.36 -22.18
CA ALA A 12 6.10 13.43 -22.53
C ALA A 12 6.17 12.26 -21.53
N ILE A 13 5.92 12.51 -20.25
CA ILE A 13 5.85 11.48 -19.21
C ILE A 13 4.63 10.61 -19.40
N ASP A 14 3.47 11.20 -19.72
CA ASP A 14 2.23 10.45 -19.97
C ASP A 14 2.33 9.57 -21.22
N ALA A 15 2.95 10.07 -22.30
CA ALA A 15 3.22 9.28 -23.50
C ALA A 15 4.15 8.09 -23.21
N LEU A 16 5.19 8.30 -22.38
CA LEU A 16 6.08 7.22 -21.94
C LEU A 16 5.35 6.19 -21.08
N LEU A 17 4.49 6.62 -20.16
CA LEU A 17 3.69 5.75 -19.31
C LEU A 17 2.73 4.88 -20.13
N ALA A 18 2.08 5.47 -21.14
CA ALA A 18 1.20 4.76 -22.07
C ALA A 18 1.96 3.68 -22.86
N GLU A 19 3.18 3.98 -23.30
CA GLU A 19 4.03 3.02 -24.02
C GLU A 19 4.51 1.87 -23.11
N LEU A 20 4.89 2.17 -21.86
CA LEU A 20 5.24 1.14 -20.88
C LEU A 20 4.05 0.22 -20.55
N HIS A 21 2.84 0.75 -20.47
CA HIS A 21 1.62 -0.05 -20.33
C HIS A 21 1.36 -0.95 -21.54
N ARG A 22 1.57 -0.43 -22.76
CA ARG A 22 1.46 -1.22 -24.00
C ARG A 22 2.46 -2.39 -24.00
N GLN A 23 3.72 -2.13 -23.65
CA GLN A 23 4.76 -3.15 -23.57
C GLN A 23 4.47 -4.20 -22.50
N LYS A 24 3.94 -3.78 -21.35
CA LYS A 24 3.47 -4.69 -20.30
C LYS A 24 2.32 -5.59 -20.79
N ALA A 25 1.36 -5.04 -21.54
CA ALA A 25 0.28 -5.82 -22.15
C ALA A 25 0.80 -6.80 -23.22
N ALA A 26 1.89 -6.45 -23.92
CA ALA A 26 2.61 -7.33 -24.84
C ALA A 26 3.53 -8.35 -24.14
N GLY A 27 3.51 -8.42 -22.80
CA GLY A 27 4.25 -9.41 -22.02
C GLY A 27 5.70 -9.04 -21.69
N VAL A 28 6.16 -7.84 -22.05
CA VAL A 28 7.47 -7.33 -21.67
C VAL A 28 7.47 -7.03 -20.16
N ARG A 29 8.34 -7.72 -19.42
CA ARG A 29 8.43 -7.57 -17.96
C ARG A 29 9.63 -6.76 -17.48
N ARG A 30 10.56 -6.44 -18.38
CA ARG A 30 11.76 -5.64 -18.10
C ARG A 30 12.11 -4.77 -19.31
N VAL A 31 12.44 -3.52 -19.04
CA VAL A 31 12.97 -2.55 -20.01
C VAL A 31 14.28 -2.03 -19.43
N SER A 32 15.35 -2.04 -20.22
CA SER A 32 16.63 -1.48 -19.80
C SER A 32 16.61 0.03 -20.01
N VAL A 33 17.03 0.79 -19.02
CA VAL A 33 17.12 2.25 -19.08
C VAL A 33 18.51 2.65 -18.61
N SER A 34 19.18 3.55 -19.34
CA SER A 34 20.49 4.06 -18.93
C SER A 34 20.36 4.99 -17.72
N ASP A 35 21.43 5.12 -16.95
CA ASP A 35 21.48 6.03 -15.80
C ASP A 35 21.22 7.49 -16.22
N GLU A 36 21.66 7.87 -17.43
CA GLU A 36 21.43 9.20 -18.00
C GLU A 36 19.94 9.45 -18.30
N SER A 37 19.24 8.46 -18.88
CA SER A 37 17.80 8.57 -19.14
C SER A 37 16.99 8.57 -17.84
N LEU A 38 17.39 7.79 -16.84
CA LEU A 38 16.78 7.82 -15.50
C LEU A 38 16.95 9.18 -14.81
N GLN A 39 18.12 9.82 -14.99
CA GLN A 39 18.37 11.13 -14.41
C GLN A 39 17.54 12.23 -15.10
N ALA A 40 17.44 12.18 -16.43
CA ALA A 40 16.58 13.10 -17.18
C ALA A 40 15.10 12.99 -16.76
N LEU A 41 14.59 11.76 -16.60
CA LEU A 41 13.24 11.50 -16.10
C LEU A 41 12.98 12.08 -14.70
N LYS A 42 13.97 12.04 -13.79
CA LYS A 42 13.85 12.62 -12.45
C LYS A 42 13.77 14.14 -12.48
N VAL A 43 14.53 14.79 -13.35
CA VAL A 43 14.50 16.24 -13.53
C VAL A 43 13.15 16.68 -14.13
N MET A 44 12.63 15.94 -15.11
CA MET A 44 11.32 16.21 -15.72
C MET A 44 10.16 16.00 -14.73
N ALA A 45 10.27 15.05 -13.81
CA ALA A 45 9.27 14.79 -12.76
C ALA A 45 9.36 15.77 -11.55
N GLY A 46 10.08 16.89 -11.68
CA GLY A 46 10.17 17.93 -10.65
C GLY A 46 11.22 17.69 -9.56
N GLY A 47 12.15 16.75 -9.75
CA GLY A 47 13.29 16.54 -8.85
C GLY A 47 14.38 17.60 -9.05
N ALA A 48 14.83 18.23 -7.97
CA ALA A 48 15.91 19.23 -8.01
C ALA A 48 17.23 18.62 -8.55
N SER A 49 17.86 19.31 -9.51
CA SER A 49 19.24 19.03 -9.93
C SER A 49 20.22 19.37 -8.81
N PRO A 50 21.18 18.50 -8.47
CA PRO A 50 22.33 18.92 -7.68
C PRO A 50 23.30 19.75 -8.53
N SER A 51 23.69 20.92 -8.01
CA SER A 51 24.78 21.73 -8.56
C SER A 51 26.13 21.00 -8.53
N PRO A 52 27.04 21.26 -9.48
CA PRO A 52 28.26 20.49 -9.64
C PRO A 52 29.26 20.80 -8.52
N VAL A 53 29.83 19.74 -7.94
CA VAL A 53 30.96 19.87 -7.02
C VAL A 53 32.23 20.13 -7.82
N ARG A 54 32.89 21.23 -7.46
CA ARG A 54 34.18 21.72 -7.97
C ARG A 54 35.29 20.71 -7.65
N ALA A 55 35.89 20.09 -8.66
CA ALA A 55 37.08 19.25 -8.50
C ALA A 55 38.35 20.11 -8.54
N THR A 56 39.17 19.98 -7.49
CA THR A 56 40.52 20.54 -7.38
C THR A 56 41.56 19.70 -8.13
N THR A 57 42.57 20.42 -8.63
CA THR A 57 43.75 20.05 -9.43
C THR A 57 44.66 18.94 -8.91
N SER A 58 45.18 18.13 -9.86
CA SER A 58 46.54 17.56 -10.02
C SER A 58 46.41 16.22 -10.78
N ALA A 59 47.22 15.80 -11.74
CA ALA A 59 48.46 16.27 -12.35
C ALA A 59 48.50 15.78 -13.82
N GLN A 60 49.38 16.38 -14.61
CA GLN A 60 49.62 16.07 -16.02
C GLN A 60 50.15 14.65 -16.22
N THR A 61 49.56 13.92 -17.18
CA THR A 61 50.25 12.81 -17.85
C THR A 61 49.91 12.81 -19.34
N VAL A 62 50.95 12.58 -20.13
CA VAL A 62 51.09 12.76 -21.58
C VAL A 62 50.14 11.88 -22.39
N VAL A 63 49.57 12.47 -23.45
CA VAL A 63 48.77 11.84 -24.51
C VAL A 63 49.66 10.99 -25.45
N PRO A 64 49.22 9.77 -25.80
CA PRO A 64 49.47 9.23 -27.13
C PRO A 64 48.18 9.27 -27.97
N ALA A 65 48.32 9.64 -29.24
CA ALA A 65 47.24 9.73 -30.21
C ALA A 65 46.59 8.36 -30.46
N VAL A 66 45.27 8.28 -30.31
CA VAL A 66 44.46 7.11 -30.66
C VAL A 66 44.10 7.18 -32.16
N PRO A 67 44.34 6.12 -32.96
CA PRO A 67 43.98 6.10 -34.38
C PRO A 67 42.45 5.98 -34.58
N PRO A 68 41.92 6.35 -35.76
CA PRO A 68 40.48 6.32 -36.01
C PRO A 68 39.90 4.89 -35.92
N PRO A 69 38.63 4.74 -35.50
CA PRO A 69 38.01 3.43 -35.33
C PRO A 69 37.81 2.72 -36.68
N PRO A 70 37.94 1.38 -36.74
CA PRO A 70 37.68 0.62 -37.96
C PRO A 70 36.19 0.64 -38.33
N ALA A 71 35.93 0.57 -39.63
CA ALA A 71 34.59 0.50 -40.21
C ALA A 71 33.75 -0.65 -39.60
N ARG A 72 32.48 -0.35 -39.29
CA ARG A 72 31.52 -1.33 -38.77
C ARG A 72 31.40 -2.54 -39.70
N PRO A 73 31.48 -3.78 -39.19
CA PRO A 73 31.16 -4.95 -39.99
C PRO A 73 29.64 -5.01 -40.24
N ALA A 74 29.25 -5.47 -41.43
CA ALA A 74 27.87 -5.67 -41.82
C ALA A 74 27.11 -6.60 -40.84
N PRO A 75 25.79 -6.39 -40.64
CA PRO A 75 25.01 -7.20 -39.72
C PRO A 75 25.00 -8.66 -40.16
N ARG A 76 25.41 -9.57 -39.28
CA ARG A 76 25.28 -11.01 -39.50
C ARG A 76 23.80 -11.42 -39.38
N PRO A 77 23.31 -12.36 -40.20
CA PRO A 77 21.95 -12.86 -40.09
C PRO A 77 21.72 -13.51 -38.72
N ILE A 78 20.62 -13.15 -38.08
CA ILE A 78 20.17 -13.71 -36.82
C ILE A 78 19.82 -15.19 -37.06
N VAL A 79 20.61 -16.09 -36.51
CA VAL A 79 20.28 -17.52 -36.46
C VAL A 79 19.19 -17.68 -35.40
N VAL A 80 17.98 -18.03 -35.85
CA VAL A 80 16.86 -18.37 -34.97
C VAL A 80 17.22 -19.63 -34.20
N ALA A 81 17.44 -19.51 -32.89
CA ALA A 81 17.64 -20.66 -32.02
C ALA A 81 16.37 -21.54 -32.00
N PRO A 82 16.51 -22.88 -31.96
CA PRO A 82 15.36 -23.77 -31.88
C PRO A 82 14.54 -23.50 -30.61
N PRO A 83 13.21 -23.73 -30.64
CA PRO A 83 12.35 -23.47 -29.49
C PRO A 83 12.78 -24.36 -28.33
N VAL A 84 13.18 -23.71 -27.22
CA VAL A 84 13.43 -24.37 -25.94
C VAL A 84 12.14 -25.10 -25.54
N PRO A 85 12.18 -26.38 -25.15
CA PRO A 85 10.98 -27.10 -24.72
C PRO A 85 10.30 -26.31 -23.61
N LYS A 86 9.00 -26.03 -23.79
CA LYS A 86 8.16 -25.37 -22.81
C LYS A 86 8.17 -26.23 -21.55
N VAL A 87 8.96 -25.84 -20.56
CA VAL A 87 8.81 -26.35 -19.20
C VAL A 87 7.40 -25.93 -18.79
N SER A 88 6.48 -26.89 -18.75
CA SER A 88 5.17 -26.70 -18.13
C SER A 88 5.43 -26.28 -16.69
N VAL A 89 5.34 -24.99 -16.44
CA VAL A 89 5.21 -24.47 -15.08
C VAL A 89 3.87 -25.00 -14.61
N HIS A 90 3.87 -26.09 -13.85
CA HIS A 90 2.72 -26.48 -13.05
C HIS A 90 2.43 -25.31 -12.13
N THR A 91 1.48 -24.46 -12.55
CA THR A 91 0.81 -23.55 -11.63
C THR A 91 0.06 -24.48 -10.70
N PRO A 92 0.38 -24.55 -9.39
CA PRO A 92 -0.39 -25.39 -8.48
C PRO A 92 -1.84 -24.94 -8.61
N GLU A 93 -2.69 -25.84 -9.09
CA GLU A 93 -4.11 -25.56 -9.24
C GLU A 93 -4.66 -25.40 -7.82
N LEU A 94 -4.97 -24.15 -7.44
CA LEU A 94 -5.50 -23.83 -6.11
C LEU A 94 -6.81 -24.60 -5.96
N ARG A 95 -6.86 -25.51 -4.96
CA ARG A 95 -8.08 -26.26 -4.67
C ARG A 95 -9.24 -25.27 -4.47
N PRO A 96 -10.42 -25.55 -5.06
CA PRO A 96 -11.56 -24.67 -4.89
C PRO A 96 -11.97 -24.61 -3.42
N LEU A 97 -12.10 -23.40 -2.88
CA LEU A 97 -12.61 -23.18 -1.54
C LEU A 97 -14.10 -23.50 -1.49
N PRO A 98 -14.62 -24.00 -0.35
CA PRO A 98 -16.05 -24.20 -0.21
C PRO A 98 -16.80 -22.86 -0.27
N ALA A 99 -18.10 -22.95 -0.56
CA ALA A 99 -18.95 -21.77 -0.64
C ALA A 99 -18.93 -20.97 0.69
N PRO A 100 -18.96 -19.63 0.63
CA PRO A 100 -18.99 -18.80 1.83
C PRO A 100 -20.17 -19.15 2.73
N ARG A 101 -19.93 -19.41 4.01
CA ARG A 101 -20.97 -19.69 5.00
C ARG A 101 -21.41 -18.38 5.66
N ALA A 102 -22.71 -18.09 5.61
CA ALA A 102 -23.29 -17.03 6.43
C ALA A 102 -23.22 -17.42 7.91
N LEU A 103 -22.72 -16.51 8.75
CA LEU A 103 -22.64 -16.68 10.19
C LEU A 103 -23.77 -15.90 10.85
N THR A 104 -24.50 -16.55 11.76
CA THR A 104 -25.48 -15.90 12.62
C THR A 104 -24.88 -15.78 14.01
N LEU A 105 -24.74 -14.56 14.51
CA LEU A 105 -24.16 -14.34 15.83
C LEU A 105 -25.07 -14.89 16.95
N PRO A 106 -24.48 -15.47 18.01
CA PRO A 106 -25.25 -15.84 19.19
C PRO A 106 -25.76 -14.59 19.92
N THR A 107 -26.76 -14.77 20.77
CA THR A 107 -27.15 -13.74 21.74
C THR A 107 -26.05 -13.58 22.79
N GLY A 108 -25.81 -12.35 23.26
CA GLY A 108 -24.84 -12.07 24.32
C GLY A 108 -24.24 -10.68 24.19
N THR A 109 -23.33 -10.38 25.10
CA THR A 109 -22.49 -9.17 25.06
C THR A 109 -21.64 -9.14 23.79
N LYS A 110 -21.13 -7.96 23.42
CA LYS A 110 -20.23 -7.85 22.25
C LYS A 110 -18.98 -8.71 22.39
N ALA A 111 -18.43 -8.81 23.61
CA ALA A 111 -17.27 -9.62 23.91
C ALA A 111 -17.55 -11.12 23.68
N GLU A 112 -18.69 -11.62 24.15
CA GLU A 112 -19.09 -13.02 23.94
C GLU A 112 -19.33 -13.32 22.46
N ARG A 113 -20.01 -12.41 21.74
CA ARG A 113 -20.22 -12.54 20.28
C ARG A 113 -18.90 -12.57 19.53
N LEU A 114 -17.97 -11.67 19.86
CA LEU A 114 -16.65 -11.62 19.23
C LEU A 114 -15.82 -12.88 19.53
N ALA A 115 -15.83 -13.35 20.78
CA ALA A 115 -15.15 -14.59 21.16
C ALA A 115 -15.73 -15.81 20.43
N TRP A 116 -17.05 -15.83 20.22
CA TRP A 116 -17.68 -16.87 19.41
C TRP A 116 -17.19 -16.83 17.95
N VAL A 117 -17.13 -15.64 17.32
CA VAL A 117 -16.60 -15.48 15.95
C VAL A 117 -15.14 -15.95 15.88
N HIS A 118 -14.32 -15.59 16.88
CA HIS A 118 -12.94 -16.08 17.01
C HIS A 118 -12.87 -17.61 17.04
N GLY A 119 -13.75 -18.26 17.80
CA GLY A 119 -13.88 -19.71 17.80
C GLY A 119 -14.21 -20.29 16.42
N GLN A 120 -15.15 -19.67 15.69
CA GLN A 120 -15.52 -20.10 14.33
C GLN A 120 -14.36 -20.00 13.34
N ILE A 121 -13.53 -18.95 13.44
CA ILE A 121 -12.33 -18.80 12.59
C ILE A 121 -11.28 -19.83 13.00
N ALA A 122 -11.01 -19.96 14.31
CA ALA A 122 -9.95 -20.79 14.85
C ALA A 122 -10.15 -22.29 14.60
N GLN A 123 -11.41 -22.73 14.55
CA GLN A 123 -11.78 -24.13 14.35
C GLN A 123 -12.16 -24.45 12.90
N CYS A 124 -12.10 -23.47 12.00
CA CYS A 124 -12.50 -23.66 10.61
C CYS A 124 -11.53 -24.61 9.89
N PRO A 125 -11.98 -25.76 9.35
CA PRO A 125 -11.10 -26.72 8.68
C PRO A 125 -10.31 -26.11 7.52
N VAL A 126 -10.96 -25.26 6.72
CA VAL A 126 -10.32 -24.58 5.58
C VAL A 126 -9.21 -23.65 6.05
N THR A 127 -9.45 -22.85 7.09
CA THR A 127 -8.41 -21.99 7.67
C THR A 127 -7.23 -22.81 8.16
N LEU A 128 -7.50 -23.93 8.83
CA LEU A 128 -6.46 -24.83 9.36
C LEU A 128 -5.67 -25.53 8.25
N GLU A 129 -6.30 -25.90 7.13
CA GLU A 129 -5.61 -26.49 5.96
C GLU A 129 -4.59 -25.53 5.33
N HIS A 130 -4.77 -24.22 5.48
CA HIS A 130 -3.86 -23.21 4.96
C HIS A 130 -2.72 -22.83 5.93
N LEU A 131 -2.68 -23.41 7.12
CA LEU A 131 -1.70 -23.09 8.14
C LEU A 131 -0.69 -24.23 8.29
N LYS A 132 0.57 -23.87 8.47
CA LYS A 132 1.61 -24.81 8.91
C LYS A 132 1.44 -25.10 10.41
N PRO A 133 1.99 -26.22 10.92
CA PRO A 133 1.89 -26.56 12.35
C PRO A 133 2.40 -25.49 13.31
N THR A 134 3.33 -24.63 12.87
CA THR A 134 3.89 -23.52 13.66
C THR A 134 3.05 -22.23 13.60
N GLN A 135 1.99 -22.22 12.81
CA GLN A 135 1.18 -21.03 12.54
C GLN A 135 -0.19 -21.15 13.19
N LYS A 136 -0.81 -20.00 13.40
CA LYS A 136 -2.12 -19.82 14.02
C LYS A 136 -2.98 -18.91 13.14
N PRO A 137 -4.30 -19.12 13.14
CA PRO A 137 -5.21 -18.17 12.51
C PRO A 137 -5.06 -16.79 13.13
N VAL A 138 -5.06 -15.75 12.29
CA VAL A 138 -5.07 -14.36 12.74
C VAL A 138 -6.51 -13.93 12.95
N LEU A 139 -6.89 -13.80 14.22
CA LEU A 139 -8.27 -13.54 14.65
C LEU A 139 -8.60 -12.04 14.74
N GLY A 140 -7.60 -11.17 14.69
CA GLY A 140 -7.72 -9.75 15.04
C GLY A 140 -7.43 -9.47 16.51
N VAL A 141 -7.28 -8.18 16.86
CA VAL A 141 -6.86 -7.72 18.18
C VAL A 141 -7.49 -6.37 18.52
N GLY A 142 -7.87 -6.17 19.78
CA GLY A 142 -8.39 -4.90 20.28
C GLY A 142 -9.65 -5.08 21.12
N SER A 143 -10.41 -4.00 21.26
CA SER A 143 -11.59 -3.94 22.12
C SER A 143 -12.85 -4.45 21.41
N ALA A 144 -13.68 -5.23 22.12
CA ALA A 144 -15.04 -5.55 21.66
C ALA A 144 -15.96 -4.32 21.66
N GLU A 145 -15.60 -3.26 22.40
CA GLU A 145 -16.28 -1.96 22.45
C GLU A 145 -15.61 -0.91 21.56
N ALA A 146 -14.81 -1.34 20.58
CA ALA A 146 -14.11 -0.43 19.69
C ALA A 146 -15.08 0.50 18.94
N LYS A 147 -14.71 1.78 18.91
CA LYS A 147 -15.38 2.81 18.09
C LYS A 147 -14.97 2.67 16.62
N ILE A 148 -13.72 2.26 16.38
CA ILE A 148 -13.15 2.12 15.04
C ILE A 148 -12.67 0.69 14.83
N LEU A 149 -13.08 0.09 13.72
CA LEU A 149 -12.58 -1.20 13.27
C LEU A 149 -11.72 -1.03 12.02
N PHE A 150 -10.44 -1.39 12.11
CA PHE A 150 -9.51 -1.39 11.01
C PHE A 150 -9.48 -2.76 10.33
N VAL A 151 -9.60 -2.77 9.00
CA VAL A 151 -9.52 -3.99 8.17
C VAL A 151 -8.30 -3.89 7.25
N GLY A 152 -7.34 -4.77 7.45
CA GLY A 152 -6.20 -4.99 6.55
C GLY A 152 -6.47 -6.05 5.49
N GLU A 153 -5.48 -6.28 4.64
CA GLU A 153 -5.57 -7.25 3.53
C GLU A 153 -5.40 -8.71 4.01
N ALA A 154 -4.18 -9.10 4.34
CA ALA A 154 -3.83 -10.46 4.69
C ALA A 154 -2.62 -10.45 5.62
N PRO A 155 -2.51 -11.44 6.51
CA PRO A 155 -1.47 -11.45 7.51
C PRO A 155 -0.09 -11.75 6.91
N THR A 156 0.93 -11.23 7.55
CA THR A 156 2.34 -11.55 7.29
C THR A 156 2.72 -12.88 7.94
N LEU A 157 3.98 -13.31 7.77
CA LEU A 157 4.45 -14.56 8.38
C LEU A 157 4.50 -14.42 9.92
N GLU A 158 5.04 -13.31 10.40
CA GLU A 158 5.12 -12.97 11.82
C GLU A 158 3.73 -12.98 12.48
N GLU A 159 2.73 -12.42 11.78
CA GLU A 159 1.36 -12.34 12.28
C GLU A 159 0.70 -13.73 12.41
N VAL A 160 0.88 -14.61 11.43
CA VAL A 160 0.36 -16.00 11.54
C VAL A 160 1.16 -16.83 12.54
N GLU A 161 2.46 -16.60 12.73
CA GLU A 161 3.24 -17.29 13.79
C GLU A 161 2.76 -16.86 15.19
N ALA A 162 2.43 -15.58 15.37
CA ALA A 162 1.89 -15.08 16.62
C ALA A 162 0.38 -15.32 16.81
N GLY A 163 -0.37 -15.51 15.72
CA GLY A 163 -1.84 -15.52 15.72
C GLY A 163 -2.47 -14.15 16.01
N ARG A 164 -1.76 -13.06 15.72
CA ARG A 164 -2.18 -11.68 16.06
C ARG A 164 -2.00 -10.75 14.87
N ALA A 165 -3.00 -9.90 14.62
CA ALA A 165 -2.98 -8.95 13.51
C ALA A 165 -2.12 -7.72 13.86
N PHE A 166 -1.43 -7.15 12.87
CA PHE A 166 -0.70 -5.87 12.95
C PHE A 166 0.31 -5.82 14.11
N ILE A 167 1.15 -6.85 14.24
CA ILE A 167 2.22 -6.87 15.26
C ILE A 167 3.57 -6.35 14.75
N GLY A 168 3.84 -6.38 13.44
CA GLY A 168 5.09 -5.88 12.85
C GLY A 168 5.14 -4.36 12.62
N PRO A 169 6.12 -3.86 11.83
CA PRO A 169 6.36 -2.42 11.64
C PRO A 169 5.15 -1.62 11.13
N ALA A 170 4.33 -2.22 10.28
CA ALA A 170 3.10 -1.58 9.77
C ALA A 170 2.06 -1.40 10.89
N GLY A 171 1.97 -2.35 11.81
CA GLY A 171 1.10 -2.28 12.98
C GLY A 171 1.59 -1.30 14.03
N GLU A 172 2.91 -1.21 14.25
CA GLU A 172 3.49 -0.16 15.09
C GLU A 172 3.21 1.23 14.55
N LEU A 173 3.33 1.43 13.23
CA LEU A 173 3.00 2.70 12.60
C LEU A 173 1.51 3.02 12.75
N LEU A 174 0.62 2.04 12.55
CA LEU A 174 -0.81 2.22 12.79
C LEU A 174 -1.09 2.66 14.24
N ARG A 175 -0.48 1.99 15.22
CA ARG A 175 -0.61 2.36 16.65
C ARG A 175 -0.12 3.80 16.91
N LYS A 176 0.98 4.23 16.28
CA LYS A 176 1.48 5.62 16.39
C LYS A 176 0.50 6.63 15.79
N ILE A 177 -0.09 6.33 14.63
CA ILE A 177 -1.11 7.19 14.00
C ILE A 177 -2.33 7.30 14.91
N VAL A 178 -2.87 6.17 15.39
CA VAL A 178 -4.02 6.15 16.31
C VAL A 178 -3.72 6.93 17.58
N ALA A 179 -2.56 6.72 18.22
CA ALA A 179 -2.19 7.47 19.42
C ALA A 179 -2.14 8.99 19.16
N ALA A 180 -1.65 9.42 17.99
CA ALA A 180 -1.61 10.84 17.62
C ALA A 180 -3.02 11.47 17.45
N THR A 181 -4.05 10.66 17.17
CA THR A 181 -5.44 11.13 17.13
C THR A 181 -6.06 11.34 18.52
N GLY A 182 -5.41 10.85 19.58
CA GLY A 182 -5.94 10.87 20.95
C GLY A 182 -6.81 9.66 21.30
N LEU A 183 -6.96 8.71 20.38
CA LEU A 183 -7.60 7.42 20.63
C LEU A 183 -6.64 6.46 21.33
N SER A 184 -7.17 5.52 22.11
CA SER A 184 -6.37 4.46 22.72
C SER A 184 -6.76 3.07 22.24
N GLU A 185 -6.03 2.05 22.69
CA GLU A 185 -6.28 0.64 22.32
C GLU A 185 -7.70 0.16 22.65
N LYS A 186 -8.36 0.80 23.63
CA LYS A 186 -9.75 0.48 24.01
C LYS A 186 -10.78 0.96 22.96
N ASP A 187 -10.40 1.96 22.15
CA ASP A 187 -11.28 2.57 21.16
C ASP A 187 -11.19 1.87 19.80
N ILE A 188 -10.26 0.92 19.64
CA ILE A 188 -9.94 0.33 18.33
C ILE A 188 -9.98 -1.20 18.34
N TYR A 189 -10.31 -1.75 17.18
CA TYR A 189 -10.16 -3.16 16.86
C TYR A 189 -9.48 -3.27 15.50
N VAL A 190 -8.54 -4.19 15.34
CA VAL A 190 -7.77 -4.37 14.11
C VAL A 190 -7.85 -5.83 13.66
N THR A 191 -8.23 -6.05 12.42
CA THR A 191 -8.31 -7.37 11.80
C THR A 191 -7.78 -7.33 10.35
N SER A 192 -7.68 -8.49 9.72
CA SER A 192 -7.36 -8.65 8.29
C SER A 192 -8.50 -9.36 7.59
N LEU A 193 -8.67 -9.16 6.27
CA LEU A 193 -9.64 -9.93 5.50
C LEU A 193 -9.38 -11.43 5.61
N MET A 194 -8.11 -11.83 5.52
CA MET A 194 -7.70 -13.23 5.60
C MET A 194 -7.27 -13.59 7.03
N ALA A 195 -7.61 -14.81 7.45
CA ALA A 195 -7.14 -15.39 8.71
C ALA A 195 -5.78 -16.12 8.56
N TRP A 196 -5.35 -16.40 7.34
CA TRP A 196 -4.06 -17.03 7.03
C TRP A 196 -3.31 -16.21 5.97
N ARG A 197 -2.02 -16.46 5.83
CA ARG A 197 -1.18 -15.82 4.83
C ARG A 197 -1.35 -16.53 3.48
N PRO A 198 -1.78 -15.85 2.40
CA PRO A 198 -1.92 -16.48 1.10
C PRO A 198 -0.58 -16.94 0.52
N GLU A 199 -0.57 -18.17 -0.01
CA GLU A 199 0.59 -18.87 -0.57
C GLU A 199 0.39 -19.19 -2.06
N PRO A 200 1.46 -19.32 -2.87
CA PRO A 200 2.86 -19.10 -2.51
C PRO A 200 3.18 -17.60 -2.35
N PRO A 201 4.26 -17.24 -1.62
CA PRO A 201 4.73 -15.86 -1.54
C PRO A 201 5.20 -15.36 -2.91
N THR A 202 5.26 -14.04 -3.04
CA THR A 202 5.94 -13.36 -4.14
C THR A 202 7.37 -13.02 -3.73
N ALA A 203 8.18 -12.54 -4.70
CA ALA A 203 9.50 -11.98 -4.40
C ALA A 203 9.46 -10.79 -3.41
N TYR A 204 8.28 -10.21 -3.18
CA TYR A 204 8.07 -9.04 -2.33
C TYR A 204 7.30 -9.36 -1.04
N GLY A 205 7.11 -10.65 -0.71
CA GLY A 205 6.45 -11.09 0.52
C GLY A 205 5.17 -11.88 0.24
N LYS A 206 4.09 -11.60 0.97
CA LYS A 206 2.80 -12.28 0.73
C LYS A 206 2.24 -11.87 -0.64
N ARG A 207 1.49 -12.78 -1.29
CA ARG A 207 0.66 -12.40 -2.44
C ARG A 207 -0.67 -11.81 -1.95
N PRO A 208 -1.35 -11.00 -2.77
CA PRO A 208 -2.74 -10.64 -2.54
C PRO A 208 -3.64 -11.89 -2.46
N PRO A 209 -4.67 -11.91 -1.59
CA PRO A 209 -5.73 -12.91 -1.68
C PRO A 209 -6.45 -12.82 -3.03
N ASN A 210 -6.87 -13.97 -3.55
CA ASN A 210 -7.68 -14.05 -4.75
C ASN A 210 -9.18 -13.88 -4.44
N ALA A 211 -10.02 -13.80 -5.47
CA ALA A 211 -11.45 -13.57 -5.29
C ALA A 211 -12.17 -14.68 -4.50
N ALA A 212 -11.77 -15.95 -4.65
CA ALA A 212 -12.37 -17.06 -3.90
C ALA A 212 -11.96 -17.01 -2.42
N GLU A 213 -10.71 -16.67 -2.13
CA GLU A 213 -10.20 -16.47 -0.77
C GLU A 213 -10.92 -15.31 -0.08
N VAL A 214 -11.06 -14.17 -0.75
CA VAL A 214 -11.83 -13.02 -0.24
C VAL A 214 -13.28 -13.41 0.01
N ALA A 215 -13.94 -14.06 -0.96
CA ALA A 215 -15.34 -14.47 -0.83
C ALA A 215 -15.54 -15.41 0.37
N PHE A 216 -14.62 -16.36 0.57
CA PHE A 216 -14.65 -17.28 1.70
C PHE A 216 -14.46 -16.57 3.05
N SER A 217 -13.54 -15.60 3.12
CA SER A 217 -13.20 -14.97 4.41
C SER A 217 -14.10 -13.79 4.79
N LEU A 218 -14.73 -13.10 3.82
CA LEU A 218 -15.57 -11.93 4.08
C LEU A 218 -16.70 -12.15 5.10
N PRO A 219 -17.41 -13.30 5.15
CA PRO A 219 -18.40 -13.57 6.20
C PRO A 219 -17.86 -13.49 7.63
N TYR A 220 -16.59 -13.87 7.86
CA TYR A 220 -15.98 -13.77 9.19
C TYR A 220 -15.75 -12.30 9.57
N VAL A 221 -15.24 -11.48 8.64
CA VAL A 221 -15.06 -10.04 8.88
C VAL A 221 -16.40 -9.34 9.11
N ARG A 222 -17.44 -9.69 8.34
CA ARG A 222 -18.81 -9.23 8.60
C ARG A 222 -19.26 -9.57 10.01
N ALA A 223 -19.10 -10.82 10.44
CA ALA A 223 -19.48 -11.25 11.78
C ALA A 223 -18.70 -10.51 12.88
N GLN A 224 -17.41 -10.19 12.67
CA GLN A 224 -16.63 -9.34 13.58
C GLN A 224 -17.19 -7.90 13.65
N ILE A 225 -17.48 -7.29 12.50
CA ILE A 225 -18.10 -5.96 12.41
C ILE A 225 -19.46 -5.94 13.11
N GLU A 226 -20.27 -6.97 12.91
CA GLU A 226 -21.59 -7.10 13.53
C GLU A 226 -21.51 -7.36 15.04
N ALA A 227 -20.52 -8.11 15.51
CA ALA A 227 -20.29 -8.34 16.93
C ALA A 227 -19.87 -7.07 17.67
N ILE A 228 -18.96 -6.28 17.06
CA ILE A 228 -18.37 -5.07 17.66
C ILE A 228 -19.30 -3.85 17.49
N GLN A 229 -20.01 -3.78 16.36
CA GLN A 229 -20.83 -2.64 15.96
C GLN A 229 -20.05 -1.31 16.05
N PRO A 230 -18.91 -1.19 15.33
CA PRO A 230 -18.10 0.02 15.38
C PRO A 230 -18.86 1.20 14.77
N GLN A 231 -18.51 2.42 15.18
CA GLN A 231 -19.05 3.66 14.60
C GLN A 231 -18.46 3.91 13.20
N VAL A 232 -17.19 3.53 13.00
CA VAL A 232 -16.47 3.68 11.73
C VAL A 232 -15.68 2.41 11.41
N ILE A 233 -15.67 2.03 10.14
CA ILE A 233 -14.76 1.03 9.59
C ILE A 233 -13.69 1.76 8.78
N VAL A 234 -12.43 1.38 8.95
CA VAL A 234 -11.32 1.91 8.16
C VAL A 234 -10.69 0.79 7.34
N ALA A 235 -10.77 0.90 6.02
CA ALA A 235 -10.12 -0.04 5.11
C ALA A 235 -8.69 0.38 4.82
N LEU A 236 -7.73 -0.45 5.22
CA LEU A 236 -6.30 -0.19 5.06
C LEU A 236 -5.82 -0.77 3.71
N GLY A 237 -5.77 0.09 2.69
CA GLY A 237 -5.30 -0.25 1.35
C GLY A 237 -6.39 -0.73 0.40
N ALA A 238 -6.03 -0.84 -0.88
CA ALA A 238 -6.95 -1.14 -1.97
C ALA A 238 -7.70 -2.46 -1.77
N GLN A 239 -7.01 -3.53 -1.38
CA GLN A 239 -7.62 -4.86 -1.30
C GLN A 239 -8.65 -4.97 -0.18
N ALA A 240 -8.35 -4.40 0.99
CA ALA A 240 -9.30 -4.29 2.10
C ALA A 240 -10.55 -3.52 1.65
N PHE A 241 -10.34 -2.40 0.95
CA PHE A 241 -11.43 -1.57 0.47
C PHE A 241 -12.28 -2.29 -0.58
N GLU A 242 -11.68 -2.78 -1.66
CA GLU A 242 -12.35 -3.46 -2.76
C GLU A 242 -13.15 -4.68 -2.28
N ALA A 243 -12.64 -5.43 -1.30
CA ALA A 243 -13.35 -6.55 -0.71
C ALA A 243 -14.61 -6.12 0.05
N LEU A 244 -14.53 -5.03 0.82
CA LEU A 244 -15.68 -4.53 1.59
C LEU A 244 -16.74 -3.91 0.66
N ILE A 245 -16.34 -3.12 -0.33
CA ILE A 245 -17.29 -2.52 -1.28
C ILE A 245 -17.72 -3.48 -2.41
N GLN A 246 -17.08 -4.65 -2.51
CA GLN A 246 -17.29 -5.66 -3.56
C GLN A 246 -17.19 -5.09 -4.98
N ALA A 247 -16.27 -4.15 -5.19
CA ALA A 247 -16.02 -3.53 -6.48
C ALA A 247 -14.55 -3.11 -6.60
N LYS A 248 -14.01 -3.17 -7.82
CA LYS A 248 -12.63 -2.73 -8.09
C LYS A 248 -12.59 -1.22 -8.22
N ARG A 249 -11.71 -0.57 -7.46
CA ARG A 249 -11.58 0.89 -7.39
C ARG A 249 -10.16 1.28 -7.02
N THR A 250 -9.69 2.41 -7.57
CA THR A 250 -8.33 2.88 -7.30
C THR A 250 -8.25 3.60 -5.96
N ILE A 251 -7.56 3.01 -4.99
CA ILE A 251 -7.44 3.56 -3.63
C ILE A 251 -7.00 5.03 -3.58
N THR A 252 -6.12 5.47 -4.47
CA THR A 252 -5.64 6.86 -4.55
C THR A 252 -6.76 7.87 -4.82
N GLN A 253 -7.80 7.45 -5.55
CA GLN A 253 -8.96 8.29 -5.88
C GLN A 253 -10.03 8.24 -4.79
N GLU A 254 -10.16 7.11 -4.11
CA GLU A 254 -11.25 6.84 -3.18
C GLU A 254 -10.91 7.24 -1.73
N ARG A 255 -9.63 7.20 -1.35
CA ARG A 255 -9.21 7.57 0.01
C ARG A 255 -9.68 8.98 0.40
N GLY A 256 -10.08 9.14 1.65
CA GLY A 256 -10.62 10.40 2.18
C GLY A 256 -12.09 10.67 1.83
N HIS A 257 -12.73 9.81 1.03
CA HIS A 257 -14.16 9.88 0.76
C HIS A 257 -14.92 8.86 1.59
N TRP A 258 -16.09 9.26 2.10
CA TRP A 258 -16.94 8.37 2.88
C TRP A 258 -17.70 7.39 1.98
N HIS A 259 -17.57 6.11 2.31
CA HIS A 259 -18.39 5.03 1.77
C HIS A 259 -19.27 4.44 2.88
N ALA A 260 -20.05 3.43 2.53
CA ALA A 260 -20.83 2.66 3.49
C ALA A 260 -20.56 1.16 3.32
N PHE A 261 -20.46 0.46 4.43
CA PHE A 261 -20.49 -1.00 4.49
C PHE A 261 -21.62 -1.42 5.42
N GLU A 262 -22.67 -2.01 4.86
CA GLU A 262 -23.84 -2.51 5.63
C GLU A 262 -24.40 -1.43 6.58
N GLY A 263 -24.59 -0.22 6.05
CA GLY A 263 -25.11 0.94 6.79
C GLY A 263 -24.10 1.64 7.70
N ARG A 264 -22.86 1.15 7.81
CA ARG A 264 -21.81 1.76 8.64
C ARG A 264 -20.85 2.61 7.80
N PRO A 265 -20.43 3.80 8.28
CA PRO A 265 -19.41 4.60 7.61
C PRO A 265 -18.11 3.82 7.39
N LEU A 266 -17.61 3.86 6.15
CA LEU A 266 -16.37 3.22 5.73
C LEU A 266 -15.42 4.28 5.17
N MET A 267 -14.22 4.40 5.75
CA MET A 267 -13.14 5.26 5.26
C MET A 267 -12.02 4.41 4.66
N PRO A 268 -11.78 4.44 3.34
CA PRO A 268 -10.56 3.93 2.75
C PRO A 268 -9.38 4.85 3.02
N THR A 269 -8.21 4.26 3.28
CA THR A 269 -6.92 4.98 3.34
C THR A 269 -5.79 4.08 2.84
N PHE A 270 -4.57 4.63 2.71
CA PHE A 270 -3.42 3.81 2.37
C PHE A 270 -3.05 2.86 3.51
N HIS A 271 -2.61 1.64 3.13
CA HIS A 271 -2.11 0.68 4.11
C HIS A 271 -0.82 1.21 4.77
N PRO A 272 -0.60 1.05 6.09
CA PRO A 272 0.62 1.56 6.75
C PRO A 272 1.93 1.07 6.12
N ASN A 273 1.95 -0.15 5.59
CA ASN A 273 3.08 -0.68 4.82
C ASN A 273 3.48 0.21 3.61
N TYR A 274 2.51 0.89 2.97
CA TYR A 274 2.82 1.87 1.92
C TYR A 274 3.68 3.01 2.44
N LEU A 275 3.38 3.53 3.63
CA LEU A 275 4.14 4.61 4.25
C LEU A 275 5.54 4.19 4.73
N LEU A 276 5.74 2.88 4.98
CA LEU A 276 7.07 2.35 5.29
C LEU A 276 8.00 2.36 4.06
N HIS A 277 7.44 2.18 2.86
CA HIS A 277 8.19 2.23 1.60
C HIS A 277 8.22 3.63 0.97
N ASN A 278 7.16 4.43 1.17
CA ASN A 278 7.06 5.82 0.76
C ASN A 278 6.93 6.72 1.99
N SER A 279 8.08 7.09 2.56
CA SER A 279 8.15 7.88 3.78
C SER A 279 8.06 9.40 3.56
N SER A 280 7.64 9.85 2.36
CA SER A 280 7.50 11.28 2.03
C SER A 280 6.51 11.98 2.96
N LEU A 281 6.76 13.27 3.23
CA LEU A 281 5.86 14.09 4.06
C LEU A 281 4.47 14.18 3.43
N THR A 282 4.38 14.30 2.10
CA THR A 282 3.11 14.32 1.37
C THR A 282 2.32 13.03 1.57
N ALA A 283 2.95 11.85 1.49
CA ALA A 283 2.27 10.58 1.71
C ALA A 283 1.78 10.44 3.16
N LYS A 284 2.61 10.80 4.14
CA LYS A 284 2.24 10.79 5.56
C LYS A 284 1.07 11.74 5.84
N ARG A 285 1.13 12.95 5.27
CA ARG A 285 0.08 13.95 5.37
C ARG A 285 -1.24 13.46 4.79
N THR A 286 -1.20 12.84 3.61
CA THR A 286 -2.41 12.33 2.94
C THR A 286 -3.15 11.31 3.82
N VAL A 287 -2.41 10.37 4.44
CA VAL A 287 -3.02 9.42 5.39
C VAL A 287 -3.50 10.14 6.64
N TRP A 288 -2.74 11.11 7.15
CA TRP A 288 -3.15 11.85 8.34
C TRP A 288 -4.46 12.61 8.14
N GLU A 289 -4.67 13.23 6.99
CA GLU A 289 -5.93 13.90 6.63
C GLU A 289 -7.13 12.94 6.64
N ASP A 290 -6.95 11.68 6.24
CA ASP A 290 -7.99 10.63 6.39
C ASP A 290 -8.35 10.39 7.85
N PHE A 291 -7.34 10.30 8.72
CA PHE A 291 -7.55 10.07 10.14
C PHE A 291 -8.20 11.27 10.83
N LEU A 292 -7.99 12.51 10.38
CA LEU A 292 -8.72 13.67 10.87
C LEU A 292 -10.22 13.57 10.58
N LEU A 293 -10.60 13.10 9.39
CA LEU A 293 -12.00 12.84 9.04
C LEU A 293 -12.59 11.73 9.94
N VAL A 294 -11.82 10.67 10.17
CA VAL A 294 -12.24 9.58 11.06
C VAL A 294 -12.45 10.07 12.49
N MET A 295 -11.56 10.92 13.01
CA MET A 295 -11.71 11.56 14.33
C MET A 295 -13.03 12.32 14.43
N GLU A 296 -13.31 13.20 13.48
CA GLU A 296 -14.56 13.98 13.44
C GLU A 296 -15.78 13.06 13.41
N LYS A 297 -15.71 11.96 12.67
CA LYS A 297 -16.81 10.99 12.55
C LYS A 297 -17.11 10.24 13.85
N VAL A 298 -16.10 10.01 14.70
CA VAL A 298 -16.28 9.39 16.03
C VAL A 298 -16.48 10.41 17.14
N GLY A 299 -16.75 11.68 16.79
CA GLY A 299 -17.06 12.75 17.75
C GLY A 299 -15.85 13.38 18.43
N LEU A 300 -14.64 13.13 17.93
CA LEU A 300 -13.44 13.84 18.37
C LEU A 300 -13.27 15.11 17.53
N VAL A 301 -12.96 16.24 18.16
CA VAL A 301 -12.65 17.49 17.44
C VAL A 301 -11.14 17.60 17.30
N PRO A 302 -10.58 17.52 16.07
CA PRO A 302 -9.16 17.71 15.87
C PRO A 302 -8.69 19.10 16.30
N THR A 303 -7.64 19.14 17.10
CA THR A 303 -6.98 20.38 17.53
C THR A 303 -6.27 21.07 16.35
N GLU A 304 -6.00 22.36 16.47
CA GLU A 304 -5.23 23.09 15.47
C GLU A 304 -3.83 22.48 15.24
N LYS A 305 -3.21 21.99 16.31
CA LYS A 305 -1.93 21.26 16.23
C LYS A 305 -2.04 19.97 15.42
N GLN A 306 -3.15 19.25 15.54
CA GLN A 306 -3.40 18.05 14.75
C GLN A 306 -3.67 18.40 13.28
N ARG A 307 -4.46 19.46 13.00
CA ARG A 307 -4.71 19.92 11.63
C ARG A 307 -3.44 20.39 10.92
N SER A 308 -2.56 21.07 11.65
CA SER A 308 -1.29 21.60 11.14
C SER A 308 -0.10 20.64 11.24
N PHE A 309 -0.29 19.39 11.70
CA PHE A 309 0.82 18.48 12.05
C PHE A 309 1.85 18.24 10.94
N PHE A 310 1.41 18.22 9.67
CA PHE A 310 2.28 18.07 8.50
C PHE A 310 2.34 19.32 7.60
N LEU A 311 1.85 20.46 8.08
CA LEU A 311 2.00 21.75 7.40
C LEU A 311 3.38 22.34 7.71
N ALA A 312 3.97 23.05 6.75
CA ALA A 312 5.12 23.88 7.04
C ALA A 312 4.73 24.94 8.08
N PRO A 313 5.60 25.26 9.06
CA PRO A 313 5.33 26.39 9.94
C PRO A 313 5.13 27.66 9.10
N PRO A 314 4.24 28.57 9.53
CA PRO A 314 4.07 29.83 8.83
C PRO A 314 5.44 30.51 8.70
N ARG A 315 5.77 30.96 7.49
CA ARG A 315 7.01 31.70 7.26
C ARG A 315 6.95 32.94 8.17
N PRO A 316 8.00 33.26 8.95
CA PRO A 316 8.00 34.47 9.74
C PRO A 316 7.72 35.64 8.80
N VAL A 317 6.72 36.44 9.16
CA VAL A 317 6.44 37.70 8.46
C VAL A 317 7.71 38.52 8.62
N ALA A 318 8.34 38.88 7.49
CA ALA A 318 9.41 39.86 7.53
C ALA A 318 8.80 41.13 8.14
N THR A 319 9.32 41.53 9.29
CA THR A 319 9.07 42.87 9.81
C THR A 319 9.78 43.82 8.85
N ASP A 320 9.08 44.25 7.81
CA ASP A 320 9.53 45.31 6.93
C ASP A 320 9.70 46.58 7.77
N ASP A 321 10.93 47.09 7.74
CA ASP A 321 11.35 48.48 7.89
C ASP A 321 10.55 49.37 8.86
N VAL A 322 10.97 49.35 10.13
CA VAL A 322 10.90 50.57 10.93
C VAL A 322 12.11 51.41 10.53
N GLU A 323 11.85 52.34 9.61
CA GLU A 323 12.74 53.46 9.27
C GLU A 323 13.19 54.15 10.57
N PRO A 324 14.50 54.30 10.85
CA PRO A 324 14.95 55.04 12.01
C PRO A 324 14.73 56.52 11.76
N ASP A 325 13.71 57.07 12.42
CA ASP A 325 13.52 58.50 12.56
C ASP A 325 14.56 59.03 13.57
N ALA A 326 15.31 60.06 13.15
CA ALA A 326 16.32 60.87 13.86
C ALA A 326 17.79 60.41 13.88
#